data_AF-A0A842RKJ2-F1
#
_entry.id   AF-A0A842RKJ2-F1
#
_cell.length_a   1.000
_cell.length_b   1.000
_cell.length_c   1.000
_cell.angle_alpha   90.00
_cell.angle_beta   90.00
_cell.angle_gamma   90.00
#
_symmetry.space_group_name_H-M   'P 1'
#
loop_
_entity.id
_entity.type
_entity.pdbx_description
1 polymer ?
#
loop_
_entity_poly.entity_id
_entity_poly.type
_entity_poly.pdbx_seq_one_letter_code
_entity_poly.pdbx_strand_id
1 'polypeptide(L)'
;MMDLVKVPKGAVLDAIKEETGGLKIANEIKEEILEYFQEKLTEEVKRISQWAKDVAELQEKRTIMPKDWDFIMKKIKEIDHMSKE
;
A
#
# COMPACT_ATOMS: atom_id res chain seq x y z
N MET A 1 -11.39 15.48 8.32
CA MET A 1 -11.41 14.00 8.24
C MET A 1 -10.35 13.60 7.22
N MET A 2 -9.51 12.60 7.51
CA MET A 2 -8.61 12.06 6.49
C MET A 2 -9.41 11.14 5.57
N ASP A 3 -9.29 11.34 4.26
CA ASP A 3 -9.90 10.44 3.29
C ASP A 3 -9.10 9.13 3.24
N LEU A 4 -9.75 8.02 3.59
CA LEU A 4 -9.19 6.68 3.43
C LEU A 4 -9.18 6.30 1.94
N VAL A 5 -8.10 5.67 1.49
CA VAL A 5 -8.03 5.11 0.13
C VAL A 5 -9.07 4.01 0.02
N LYS A 6 -10.00 4.09 -0.94
CA LYS A 6 -11.04 3.06 -1.10
C LYS A 6 -10.51 1.87 -1.87
N VAL A 7 -10.64 0.67 -1.31
CA VAL A 7 -10.30 -0.59 -2.00
C VAL A 7 -11.55 -1.21 -2.62
N PRO A 8 -11.52 -1.66 -3.89
CA PRO A 8 -12.66 -2.35 -4.48
C PRO A 8 -12.92 -3.69 -3.78
N LYS A 9 -14.04 -3.79 -3.05
CA LYS A 9 -14.45 -4.98 -2.29
C LYS A 9 -14.41 -6.27 -3.11
N GLY A 10 -14.94 -6.24 -4.34
CA GLY A 10 -15.00 -7.42 -5.20
C GLY A 10 -13.61 -8.01 -5.47
N ALA A 11 -12.65 -7.18 -5.88
CA ALA A 11 -11.30 -7.63 -6.22
C ALA A 11 -10.57 -8.25 -5.02
N VAL A 12 -10.72 -7.67 -3.82
CA VAL A 12 -10.11 -8.20 -2.60
C VAL A 12 -10.72 -9.56 -2.23
N LEU A 13 -12.05 -9.68 -2.28
CA LEU A 13 -12.73 -10.92 -1.94
C LEU A 13 -12.47 -12.04 -2.95
N ASP A 14 -12.36 -11.71 -4.24
CA ASP A 14 -12.01 -12.66 -5.29
C ASP A 14 -10.59 -13.19 -5.09
N ALA A 15 -9.62 -12.32 -4.80
CA ALA A 15 -8.25 -12.72 -4.48
C ALA A 15 -8.18 -13.64 -3.24
N ILE A 16 -8.90 -13.30 -2.16
CA ILE A 16 -8.97 -14.16 -0.97
C ILE A 16 -9.58 -15.51 -1.30
N LYS A 17 -10.64 -15.55 -2.11
CA LYS A 17 -11.29 -16.79 -2.53
C LYS A 17 -10.35 -17.67 -3.35
N GLU A 18 -9.55 -17.07 -4.23
CA GLU A 18 -8.55 -17.77 -5.03
C GLU A 18 -7.46 -18.39 -4.15
N GLU A 19 -6.83 -17.59 -3.27
CA GLU A 19 -5.76 -18.03 -2.37
C GLU A 19 -6.22 -19.08 -1.35
N THR A 20 -7.47 -18.99 -0.89
CA THR A 20 -8.02 -19.93 0.10
C THR A 20 -8.68 -21.16 -0.51
N GLY A 21 -8.68 -21.31 -1.85
CA GLY A 21 -9.34 -22.42 -2.53
C GLY A 21 -10.87 -22.45 -2.33
N GLY A 22 -11.50 -21.28 -2.15
CA GLY A 22 -12.95 -21.16 -1.96
C GLY A 22 -13.43 -21.33 -0.53
N LEU A 23 -12.55 -21.14 0.47
CA LEU A 23 -12.94 -21.16 1.89
C LEU A 23 -14.11 -20.18 2.14
N LYS A 24 -15.15 -20.66 2.84
CA LYS A 24 -16.27 -19.80 3.25
C LYS A 24 -15.86 -18.97 4.45
N ILE A 25 -15.60 -17.69 4.21
CA ILE A 25 -15.33 -16.70 5.26
C ILE A 25 -16.65 -16.01 5.65
N ALA A 26 -16.88 -15.86 6.96
CA ALA A 26 -18.03 -15.14 7.51
C ALA A 26 -18.05 -13.69 7.04
N ASN A 27 -19.24 -13.09 6.95
CA ASN A 27 -19.36 -11.74 6.40
C ASN A 27 -18.72 -10.69 7.32
N GLU A 28 -18.82 -10.82 8.65
CA GLU A 28 -18.13 -9.92 9.58
C GLU A 28 -16.60 -9.92 9.36
N ILE A 29 -16.00 -11.10 9.20
CA ILE A 29 -14.55 -11.24 8.96
C ILE A 29 -14.15 -10.64 7.61
N LYS A 30 -15.02 -10.73 6.58
CA LYS A 30 -14.76 -10.07 5.29
C LYS A 30 -14.71 -8.56 5.43
N GLU A 31 -15.58 -7.95 6.24
CA GLU A 31 -15.54 -6.50 6.48
C GLU A 31 -14.27 -6.11 7.24
N GLU A 32 -13.89 -6.86 8.29
CA GLU A 32 -12.65 -6.62 9.03
C GLU A 32 -11.40 -6.71 8.13
N ILE A 33 -11.36 -7.70 7.23
CA ILE A 33 -10.28 -7.83 6.25
C ILE A 33 -10.23 -6.61 5.31
N LEU A 34 -11.39 -6.13 4.86
CA LEU A 34 -11.47 -4.96 3.99
C LEU A 34 -11.00 -3.70 4.69
N GLU A 35 -11.44 -3.48 5.93
CA GLU A 35 -10.99 -2.36 6.77
C GLU A 35 -9.48 -2.41 6.98
N TYR A 36 -8.94 -3.57 7.35
CA TYR A 36 -7.50 -3.78 7.50
C TYR A 36 -6.73 -3.42 6.23
N PHE A 37 -7.16 -3.91 5.07
CA PHE A 37 -6.51 -3.57 3.80
C PHE A 37 -6.65 -2.09 3.44
N GLN A 38 -7.78 -1.47 3.77
CA GLN A 38 -8.02 -0.05 3.54
C GLN A 38 -7.04 0.82 4.34
N GLU A 39 -6.86 0.48 5.62
CA GLU A 39 -5.90 1.15 6.50
C GLU A 39 -4.47 0.96 5.99
N LYS A 40 -4.06 -0.29 5.73
CA LYS A 40 -2.70 -0.61 5.26
C LYS A 40 -2.40 0.04 3.93
N LEU A 41 -3.32 0.01 2.97
CA LEU A 41 -3.14 0.68 1.69
C LEU A 41 -3.03 2.20 1.86
N THR A 42 -3.81 2.78 2.76
CA THR A 42 -3.73 4.22 3.06
C THR A 42 -2.38 4.60 3.66
N GLU A 43 -1.85 3.79 4.58
CA GLU A 43 -0.51 3.97 5.16
C GLU A 43 0.57 3.89 4.07
N GLU A 44 0.53 2.86 3.22
CA GLU A 44 1.51 2.65 2.16
C GLU A 44 1.45 3.76 1.10
N VAL A 45 0.26 4.18 0.68
CA VAL A 45 0.10 5.31 -0.26
C VAL A 45 0.69 6.59 0.33
N LYS A 46 0.47 6.88 1.61
CA LYS A 46 1.07 8.04 2.28
C LYS A 46 2.59 7.94 2.30
N ARG A 47 3.13 6.78 2.68
CA ARG A 47 4.57 6.53 2.76
C ARG A 47 5.25 6.74 1.40
N ILE A 48 4.72 6.10 0.36
CA ILE A 48 5.24 6.22 -1.01
C ILE A 48 5.12 7.66 -1.51
N SER A 49 3.97 8.30 -1.28
CA SER A 49 3.75 9.69 -1.70
C SER A 49 4.70 10.67 -1.01
N GLN A 50 5.04 10.44 0.26
CA GLN A 50 6.00 11.27 0.97
C GLN A 50 7.39 11.14 0.36
N TRP A 51 7.87 9.91 0.13
CA TRP A 51 9.14 9.67 -0.55
C TRP A 51 9.19 10.29 -1.96
N ALA A 52 8.10 10.17 -2.71
CA ALA A 52 7.99 10.78 -4.03
C ALA A 52 8.08 12.31 -3.95
N LYS A 53 7.43 12.95 -2.97
CA LYS A 53 7.54 14.39 -2.75
C LYS A 53 8.96 14.79 -2.38
N ASP A 54 9.56 14.12 -1.41
CA ASP A 54 10.91 14.44 -0.93
C ASP A 54 11.94 14.35 -2.07
N VAL A 55 11.87 13.28 -2.88
CA VAL A 55 12.76 13.11 -4.04
C VAL A 55 12.49 14.15 -5.14
N ALA A 56 11.23 14.51 -5.37
CA ALA A 56 10.87 15.53 -6.34
C ALA A 56 11.36 16.92 -5.92
N GLU A 57 11.21 17.27 -4.64
CA GLU A 57 11.66 18.53 -4.04
C GLU A 57 13.20 18.64 -4.07
N LEU A 58 13.91 17.59 -3.65
CA LEU A 58 15.38 17.57 -3.68
C LEU A 58 15.98 17.69 -5.08
N GLN A 59 15.25 17.26 -6.11
CA GLN A 59 15.67 17.33 -7.50
C GLN A 59 15.02 18.49 -8.27
N GLU A 60 14.29 19.37 -7.58
CA GLU A 60 13.60 20.54 -8.16
C GLU A 60 12.72 20.22 -9.38
N LYS A 61 12.04 19.07 -9.36
CA LYS A 61 11.24 18.58 -10.49
C LYS A 61 9.79 18.28 -10.08
N ARG A 62 8.92 18.19 -11.08
CA ARG A 62 7.48 17.91 -10.88
C ARG A 62 7.06 16.50 -11.31
N THR A 63 8.00 15.70 -11.80
CA THR A 63 7.72 14.36 -12.34
C THR A 63 8.75 13.37 -11.80
N ILE A 64 8.27 12.24 -11.28
CA ILE A 64 9.08 11.09 -10.88
C ILE A 64 9.37 10.25 -12.12
N MET A 65 10.66 10.04 -12.42
CA MET A 65 11.11 9.20 -13.52
C MET A 65 11.39 7.78 -12.99
N PRO A 66 11.47 6.76 -13.86
CA PRO A 66 11.70 5.38 -13.42
C PRO A 66 12.91 5.19 -12.49
N LYS A 67 14.03 5.86 -12.76
CA LYS A 67 15.23 5.82 -11.89
C LYS A 67 14.98 6.31 -10.46
N ASP A 68 14.05 7.24 -10.29
CA ASP A 68 13.71 7.82 -9.00
C ASP A 68 12.78 6.87 -8.23
N TRP A 69 11.87 6.22 -8.97
CA TRP A 69 11.05 5.15 -8.43
C TRP A 69 11.90 4.00 -7.90
N ASP A 70 12.89 3.54 -8.67
CA ASP A 70 13.81 2.48 -8.25
C ASP A 70 14.55 2.85 -6.97
N PHE A 71 14.99 4.10 -6.84
CA PHE A 71 15.62 4.63 -5.64
C PHE A 71 14.66 4.66 -4.44
N ILE A 72 13.44 5.18 -4.62
CA ILE A 72 12.40 5.24 -3.58
C ILE A 72 12.10 3.83 -3.05
N MET A 73 11.87 2.87 -3.96
CA MET A 73 11.55 1.51 -3.58
C MET A 73 12.72 0.80 -2.88
N LYS A 74 13.96 1.08 -3.29
CA LYS A 74 15.14 0.60 -2.56
C LYS A 74 15.16 1.12 -1.13
N LYS A 75 14.89 2.41 -0.92
CA LYS A 75 14.88 3.03 0.42
C LYS A 75 13.77 2.51 1.32
N ILE A 76 12.57 2.32 0.78
CA ILE A 76 11.45 1.71 1.51
C ILE A 76 11.84 0.31 2.00
N LYS A 77 12.41 -0.53 1.14
CA LYS A 77 12.82 -1.90 1.50
C LYS A 77 13.95 -1.96 2.53
N GLU A 78 14.91 -1.04 2.48
CA GLU A 78 16.01 -0.96 3.47
C GLU A 78 15.45 -0.68 4.88
N ILE A 79 14.50 0.25 5.00
CA ILE A 79 13.87 0.60 6.29
C ILE A 79 13.09 -0.59 6.87
N ASP A 80 12.40 -1.33 6.03
CA ASP A 80 11.62 -2.50 6.45
C ASP A 80 12.51 -3.64 6.96
N HIS A 81 13.76 -3.76 6.47
CA HIS A 81 14.72 -4.73 6.98
C HIS A 81 15.25 -4.31 8.36
N MET A 82 15.58 -3.03 8.53
CA MET A 82 16.11 -2.52 9.81
C MET A 82 15.08 -2.54 10.94
N SER A 83 13.78 -2.54 10.63
CA SER A 83 12.71 -2.63 11.63
C SER A 83 12.43 -4.07 12.08
N LYS A 84 13.09 -5.07 11.47
CA LYS A 84 12.97 -6.50 11.78
C LYS A 84 14.18 -7.07 12.53
N GLU A 85 15.21 -6.27 12.75
CA GLU A 85 16.39 -6.56 13.60
C GLU A 85 16.23 -5.87 14.96
#